data_AF-A0A1Y0M4N8-F1
#
_entry.id   AF-A0A1Y0M4N8-F1
#
_cell.length_a   1.000
_cell.length_b   1.000
_cell.length_c   1.000
_cell.angle_alpha   90.00
_cell.angle_beta   90.00
_cell.angle_gamma   90.00
#
_symmetry.space_group_name_H-M   'P 1'
#
loop_
_entity.id
_entity.type
_entity.pdbx_description
1 polymer ?
#
loop_
_entity_poly.entity_id
_entity_poly.type
_entity_poly.pdbx_seq_one_letter_code
_entity_poly.pdbx_strand_id
1 'polypeptide(L)'
;MIFITISCSAQNTVKDSLFFVDNNNYLELKINYENNHRFFFKNEKFITSAFEAGINNETMNHFAQSYKTKILKKFKPKKTYDIKEYLNNNRKELIDSTSKKYDSYKLLLHFNEFNVFIKKNESFIKVKYSTSLSE
;
A
#
# COMPACT_ATOMS: atom_id res chain seq x y z
N MET A 1 -20.34 38.60 26.37
CA MET A 1 -20.48 37.26 25.78
C MET A 1 -19.46 37.15 24.66
N ILE A 2 -18.32 36.48 24.91
CA ILE A 2 -17.21 36.40 23.94
C ILE A 2 -17.35 35.07 23.20
N PHE A 3 -17.68 35.12 21.92
CA PHE A 3 -17.64 33.98 21.02
C PHE A 3 -16.19 33.75 20.60
N ILE A 4 -15.54 32.75 21.20
CA ILE A 4 -14.28 32.24 20.67
C ILE A 4 -14.65 31.21 19.61
N THR A 5 -14.66 31.64 18.35
CA THR A 5 -14.68 30.71 17.22
C THR A 5 -13.32 30.02 17.17
N ILE A 6 -13.27 28.78 17.67
CA ILE A 6 -12.11 27.91 17.51
C ILE A 6 -12.11 27.48 16.05
N SER A 7 -11.41 28.25 15.21
CA SER A 7 -11.07 27.84 13.87
C SER A 7 -10.25 26.56 13.99
N CYS A 8 -10.90 25.42 13.76
CA CYS A 8 -10.26 24.12 13.69
C CYS A 8 -9.40 24.10 12.42
N SER A 9 -8.20 24.66 12.53
CA SER A 9 -7.17 24.56 11.50
C SER A 9 -6.91 23.08 11.29
N ALA A 10 -7.14 22.60 10.06
CA ALA A 10 -6.91 21.24 9.60
C ALA A 10 -5.56 20.73 10.15
N GLN A 11 -5.63 19.89 11.17
CA GLN A 11 -4.46 19.21 11.70
C GLN A 11 -3.95 18.31 10.57
N ASN A 12 -2.78 18.65 10.02
CA ASN A 12 -2.02 17.74 9.18
C ASN A 12 -1.69 16.51 10.04
N THR A 13 -2.53 15.48 9.97
CA THR A 13 -2.30 14.23 10.68
C THR A 13 -1.02 13.60 10.15
N VAL A 14 -0.01 13.53 11.02
CA VAL A 14 1.26 12.88 10.70
C VAL A 14 1.00 11.38 10.59
N LYS A 15 1.01 10.85 9.36
CA LYS A 15 0.82 9.42 9.11
C LYS A 15 2.02 8.61 9.61
N ASP A 16 1.74 7.53 10.33
CA ASP A 16 2.77 6.56 10.73
C ASP A 16 3.41 5.90 9.51
N SER A 17 4.62 5.36 9.68
CA SER A 17 5.38 4.74 8.58
C SER A 17 5.45 3.23 8.70
N LEU A 18 5.13 2.54 7.60
CA LEU A 18 5.27 1.09 7.48
C LEU A 18 6.43 0.77 6.55
N PHE A 19 7.36 -0.07 7.02
CA PHE A 19 8.52 -0.51 6.26
C PHE A 19 8.40 -2.00 5.97
N PHE A 20 8.15 -2.33 4.71
CA PHE A 20 7.96 -3.70 4.26
C PHE A 20 9.21 -4.28 3.64
N VAL A 21 9.45 -5.55 3.95
CA VAL A 21 10.30 -6.46 3.19
C VAL A 21 9.42 -7.50 2.51
N ASP A 22 9.87 -8.03 1.38
CA ASP A 22 9.19 -9.10 0.67
C ASP A 22 10.05 -10.36 0.66
N ASN A 23 10.16 -11.03 1.82
CA ASN A 23 10.99 -12.23 1.94
C ASN A 23 10.32 -13.44 1.28
N ASN A 24 9.00 -13.37 1.09
CA ASN A 24 8.17 -14.43 0.52
C ASN A 24 7.99 -14.31 -0.99
N ASN A 25 8.69 -13.39 -1.67
CA ASN A 25 8.54 -13.14 -3.11
C ASN A 25 7.08 -12.90 -3.51
N TYR A 26 6.30 -12.28 -2.62
CA TYR A 26 4.87 -12.02 -2.73
C TYR A 26 4.57 -10.88 -3.73
N LEU A 27 5.57 -10.02 -3.95
CA LEU A 27 5.52 -8.90 -4.88
C LEU A 27 6.44 -9.15 -6.09
N GLU A 28 5.96 -8.78 -7.27
CA GLU A 28 6.75 -8.60 -8.48
C GLU A 28 7.04 -7.11 -8.67
N LEU A 29 8.26 -6.76 -9.04
CA LEU A 29 8.64 -5.39 -9.34
C LEU A 29 8.72 -5.16 -10.85
N LYS A 30 8.00 -4.15 -11.33
CA LYS A 30 8.18 -3.55 -12.66
C LYS A 30 8.74 -2.14 -12.52
N ILE A 31 9.65 -1.76 -13.41
CA ILE A 31 10.28 -0.43 -13.43
C ILE A 31 10.02 0.18 -14.81
N ASN A 32 9.54 1.42 -14.85
CA ASN A 32 9.31 2.13 -16.13
C ASN A 32 10.59 2.84 -16.63
N TYR A 33 10.51 3.47 -17.80
CA TYR A 33 11.64 4.20 -18.41
C TYR A 33 12.13 5.39 -17.57
N GLU A 34 11.32 5.91 -16.64
CA GLU A 34 11.66 6.98 -15.70
C GLU A 34 12.21 6.47 -14.37
N ASN A 35 12.49 5.16 -14.25
CA ASN A 35 12.88 4.48 -13.02
C ASN A 35 11.84 4.54 -11.87
N ASN A 36 10.56 4.73 -12.19
CA ASN A 36 9.48 4.59 -11.22
C ASN A 36 9.20 3.11 -10.95
N HIS A 37 9.18 2.73 -9.67
CA HIS A 37 8.95 1.37 -9.22
C HIS A 37 7.47 1.08 -9.05
N ARG A 38 7.00 -0.07 -9.55
CA ARG A 38 5.64 -0.57 -9.34
C ARG A 38 5.70 -2.01 -8.85
N PHE A 39 5.22 -2.26 -7.63
CA PHE A 39 5.19 -3.57 -7.00
C PHE A 39 3.79 -4.17 -7.07
N PHE A 40 3.65 -5.29 -7.77
CA PHE A 40 2.40 -6.00 -7.99
C PHE A 40 2.34 -7.26 -7.13
N PHE A 41 1.17 -7.63 -6.62
CA PHE A 41 1.02 -8.95 -6.02
C PHE A 41 1.10 -10.03 -7.12
N LYS A 42 1.93 -11.05 -6.92
CA LYS A 42 2.17 -12.09 -7.94
C LYS A 42 0.99 -13.01 -8.23
N ASN A 43 0.01 -13.06 -7.33
CA ASN A 43 -1.09 -14.00 -7.45
C ASN A 43 -2.42 -13.33 -7.14
N GLU A 44 -3.23 -13.24 -8.20
CA GLU A 44 -4.57 -12.66 -8.23
C GLU A 44 -5.59 -13.44 -7.37
N LYS A 45 -5.26 -14.68 -6.96
CA LYS A 45 -6.11 -15.43 -6.03
C LYS A 45 -6.12 -14.83 -4.61
N PHE A 46 -5.21 -13.91 -4.29
CA PHE A 46 -5.10 -13.34 -2.95
C PHE A 46 -5.99 -12.12 -2.71
N ILE A 47 -6.35 -11.36 -3.74
CA ILE A 47 -7.12 -10.12 -3.60
C ILE A 47 -8.39 -10.25 -4.46
N THR A 48 -9.54 -9.77 -3.99
CA THR A 48 -10.76 -9.65 -4.83
C THR A 48 -10.56 -8.51 -5.81
N SER A 49 -11.08 -8.61 -7.03
CA SER A 49 -11.20 -7.42 -7.88
C SER A 49 -12.06 -6.39 -7.15
N ALA A 50 -11.77 -5.09 -7.34
CA ALA A 50 -12.67 -4.04 -6.89
C ALA A 50 -14.01 -4.03 -7.68
N PHE A 51 -14.07 -4.77 -8.80
CA PHE A 51 -15.26 -4.97 -9.63
C PHE A 51 -15.63 -6.46 -9.69
N GLU A 52 -16.92 -6.78 -9.62
CA GLU A 52 -17.41 -8.18 -9.70
C GLU A 52 -17.05 -8.92 -11.00
N ALA A 53 -16.47 -8.21 -12.00
CA ALA A 53 -16.13 -8.72 -13.33
C ALA A 53 -14.80 -9.53 -13.42
N GLY A 54 -14.15 -9.85 -12.30
CA GLY A 54 -12.88 -10.56 -12.28
C GLY A 54 -11.66 -9.64 -12.42
N ILE A 55 -10.48 -10.15 -12.05
CA ILE A 55 -9.20 -9.43 -12.16
C ILE A 55 -8.66 -9.71 -13.56
N ASN A 56 -8.55 -8.69 -14.41
CA ASN A 56 -7.65 -8.73 -15.56
C ASN A 56 -6.34 -8.01 -15.18
N ASN A 57 -5.26 -8.21 -15.95
CA ASN A 57 -3.96 -7.55 -15.74
C ASN A 57 -4.02 -6.00 -15.71
N GLU A 58 -5.16 -5.41 -16.07
CA GLU A 58 -5.41 -3.98 -16.07
C GLU A 58 -6.12 -3.52 -14.77
N THR A 59 -6.71 -4.44 -14.00
CA THR A 59 -7.42 -4.23 -12.72
C THR A 59 -6.56 -4.60 -11.50
N MET A 60 -5.26 -4.23 -11.51
CA MET A 60 -4.28 -4.72 -10.54
C MET A 60 -4.14 -3.83 -9.30
N ASN A 61 -4.22 -4.47 -8.15
CA ASN A 61 -3.75 -3.95 -6.87
C ASN A 61 -2.23 -3.89 -6.84
N HIS A 62 -1.67 -2.71 -6.60
CA HIS A 62 -0.23 -2.53 -6.62
C HIS A 62 0.23 -1.39 -5.71
N PHE A 63 1.51 -1.41 -5.36
CA PHE A 63 2.19 -0.27 -4.77
C PHE A 63 2.98 0.45 -5.85
N ALA A 64 2.64 1.71 -6.11
CA ALA A 64 3.35 2.55 -7.06
C ALA A 64 4.22 3.57 -6.32
N GLN A 65 5.44 3.72 -6.78
CA GLN A 65 6.25 4.89 -6.46
C GLN A 65 5.53 6.13 -6.99
N SER A 66 5.19 7.09 -6.14
CA SER A 66 4.70 8.38 -6.61
C SER A 66 5.85 9.23 -7.16
N TYR A 67 5.64 9.97 -8.24
CA TYR A 67 6.64 10.84 -8.83
C TYR A 67 7.30 11.74 -7.75
N LYS A 68 8.64 11.80 -7.74
CA LYS A 68 9.49 12.48 -6.72
C LYS A 68 9.47 11.89 -5.29
N THR A 69 9.01 10.66 -5.07
CA THR A 69 9.08 10.04 -3.74
C THR A 69 10.50 9.88 -3.22
N LYS A 70 10.61 10.01 -1.90
CA LYS A 70 11.82 9.76 -1.13
C LYS A 70 12.25 8.29 -1.24
N ILE A 71 13.48 8.07 -1.74
CA ILE A 71 14.19 6.79 -1.64
C ILE A 71 15.18 6.89 -0.49
N LEU A 72 15.01 6.04 0.52
CA LEU A 72 15.84 6.00 1.72
C LEU A 72 16.95 4.97 1.53
N LYS A 73 18.14 5.44 1.15
CA LYS A 73 19.33 4.60 0.99
C LYS A 73 19.95 4.27 2.34
N LYS A 74 20.30 2.99 2.58
CA LYS A 74 20.97 2.51 3.80
C LYS A 74 20.24 2.85 5.11
N PHE A 75 18.95 3.16 5.03
CA PHE A 75 18.13 3.45 6.19
C PHE A 75 17.79 2.17 6.94
N LYS A 76 17.90 2.21 8.27
CA LYS A 76 17.59 1.08 9.16
C LYS A 76 16.35 1.46 10.00
N PRO A 77 15.13 1.09 9.57
CA PRO A 77 13.94 1.33 10.38
C PRO A 77 14.02 0.54 11.69
N LYS A 78 13.39 1.07 12.75
CA LYS A 78 13.29 0.38 14.05
C LYS A 78 12.56 -0.97 13.94
N LYS A 79 11.59 -1.05 13.02
CA LYS A 79 10.79 -2.24 12.78
C LYS A 79 10.53 -2.41 11.28
N THR A 80 10.66 -3.64 10.81
CA THR A 80 10.28 -4.06 9.47
C THR A 80 9.23 -5.15 9.56
N TYR A 81 8.38 -5.23 8.54
CA TYR A 81 7.35 -6.26 8.42
C TYR A 81 7.55 -7.04 7.12
N ASP A 82 7.43 -8.36 7.16
CA ASP A 82 7.20 -9.09 5.91
C ASP A 82 5.76 -8.81 5.44
N ILE A 83 5.59 -8.49 4.16
CA ILE A 83 4.27 -8.07 3.64
C ILE A 83 3.22 -9.17 3.77
N LYS A 84 3.58 -10.44 3.54
CA LYS A 84 2.64 -11.56 3.62
C LYS A 84 2.18 -11.77 5.05
N GLU A 85 3.12 -11.74 6.00
CA GLU A 85 2.81 -11.87 7.43
C GLU A 85 1.96 -10.70 7.92
N TYR A 86 2.29 -9.47 7.52
CA TYR A 86 1.51 -8.29 7.89
C TYR A 86 0.05 -8.40 7.43
N LEU A 87 -0.18 -8.77 6.17
CA LEU A 87 -1.53 -8.94 5.65
C LEU A 87 -2.28 -10.06 6.40
N ASN A 88 -1.61 -11.18 6.68
CA ASN A 88 -2.21 -12.29 7.42
C ASN A 88 -2.58 -11.93 8.86
N ASN A 89 -1.73 -11.14 9.54
CA ASN A 89 -2.00 -10.68 10.91
C ASN A 89 -3.17 -9.70 10.99
N ASN A 90 -3.39 -8.91 9.92
CA ASN A 90 -4.51 -7.98 9.81
C ASN A 90 -5.69 -8.56 9.01
N ARG A 91 -5.69 -9.87 8.75
CA ARG A 91 -6.60 -10.52 7.80
C ARG A 91 -8.07 -10.27 8.10
N LYS A 92 -8.47 -10.29 9.37
CA LYS A 92 -9.88 -10.12 9.77
C LYS A 92 -10.48 -8.81 9.25
N GLU A 93 -9.69 -7.74 9.23
CA GLU A 93 -10.12 -6.40 8.82
C GLU A 93 -9.98 -6.20 7.30
N LEU A 94 -9.05 -6.92 6.67
CA LEU A 94 -8.68 -6.72 5.27
C LEU A 94 -9.34 -7.69 4.30
N ILE A 95 -10.09 -8.70 4.75
CA ILE A 95 -10.74 -9.67 3.84
C ILE A 95 -12.16 -9.26 3.43
N ASP A 96 -12.53 -9.70 2.23
CA ASP A 96 -13.91 -9.82 1.81
C ASP A 96 -14.54 -11.05 2.49
N SER A 97 -15.72 -10.85 3.10
CA SER A 97 -16.40 -11.90 3.87
C SER A 97 -16.88 -13.05 2.99
N THR A 98 -17.15 -12.79 1.70
CA THR A 98 -17.75 -13.75 0.77
C THR A 98 -16.68 -14.64 0.15
N SER A 99 -15.72 -14.05 -0.58
CA SER A 99 -14.65 -14.75 -1.29
C SER A 99 -13.52 -15.25 -0.39
N LYS A 100 -13.43 -14.75 0.85
CA LYS A 100 -12.31 -14.96 1.78
C LYS A 100 -10.95 -14.49 1.26
N LYS A 101 -10.91 -13.72 0.17
CA LYS A 101 -9.71 -13.05 -0.34
C LYS A 101 -9.55 -11.69 0.33
N TYR A 102 -8.39 -11.05 0.21
CA TYR A 102 -8.22 -9.66 0.64
C TYR A 102 -9.08 -8.74 -0.22
N ASP A 103 -9.72 -7.76 0.39
CA ASP A 103 -10.55 -6.78 -0.28
C ASP A 103 -9.69 -5.61 -0.77
N SER A 104 -9.70 -5.36 -2.09
CA SER A 104 -8.93 -4.27 -2.72
C SER A 104 -9.20 -2.91 -2.10
N TYR A 105 -10.47 -2.60 -1.83
CA TYR A 105 -10.88 -1.31 -1.31
C TYR A 105 -10.46 -1.17 0.17
N LYS A 106 -10.61 -2.23 0.97
CA LYS A 106 -10.12 -2.23 2.36
C LYS A 106 -8.60 -2.09 2.43
N LEU A 107 -7.87 -2.76 1.53
CA LEU A 107 -6.41 -2.59 1.42
C LEU A 107 -6.05 -1.15 1.04
N LEU A 108 -6.77 -0.54 0.09
CA LEU A 108 -6.58 0.86 -0.30
C LEU A 108 -6.79 1.82 0.87
N LEU A 109 -7.92 1.68 1.57
CA LEU A 109 -8.22 2.51 2.74
C LEU A 109 -7.15 2.34 3.82
N HIS A 110 -6.83 1.09 4.18
CA HIS A 110 -5.83 0.77 5.19
C HIS A 110 -4.46 1.37 4.87
N PHE A 111 -3.92 1.11 3.68
CA PHE A 111 -2.59 1.62 3.35
C PHE A 111 -2.54 3.12 3.10
N ASN A 112 -3.68 3.77 2.81
CA ASN A 112 -3.76 5.22 2.72
C ASN A 112 -3.59 5.90 4.08
N GLU A 113 -3.75 5.20 5.21
CA GLU A 113 -3.50 5.76 6.55
C GLU A 113 -1.99 5.88 6.87
N PHE A 114 -1.13 5.21 6.11
CA PHE A 114 0.30 5.11 6.39
C PHE A 114 1.19 5.73 5.30
N ASN A 115 2.40 6.11 5.70
CA ASN A 115 3.54 6.27 4.81
C ASN A 115 4.14 4.89 4.54
N VAL A 116 3.82 4.29 3.40
CA VAL A 116 4.30 2.95 3.06
C VAL A 116 5.64 3.00 2.34
N PHE A 117 6.58 2.16 2.78
CA PHE A 117 7.88 1.96 2.15
C PHE A 117 8.10 0.48 1.87
N ILE A 118 8.59 0.15 0.68
CA ILE A 118 8.94 -1.24 0.30
C ILE A 118 10.44 -1.32 0.06
N LYS A 119 11.08 -2.33 0.64
CA LYS A 119 12.52 -2.59 0.48
C LYS A 119 12.80 -3.13 -0.92
N LYS A 120 13.77 -2.52 -1.59
CA LYS A 120 14.41 -3.03 -2.80
C LYS A 120 15.92 -2.89 -2.63
N ASN A 121 16.63 -4.01 -2.66
CA ASN A 121 18.07 -4.08 -2.38
C ASN A 121 18.37 -3.45 -0.99
N GLU A 122 19.28 -2.48 -0.91
CA GLU A 122 19.62 -1.75 0.32
C GLU A 122 18.79 -0.47 0.55
N SER A 123 17.74 -0.26 -0.25
CA SER A 123 16.93 0.97 -0.20
C SER A 123 15.48 0.70 0.16
N PHE A 124 14.87 1.64 0.86
CA PHE A 124 13.41 1.67 1.07
C PHE A 124 12.80 2.73 0.15
N ILE A 125 11.84 2.32 -0.67
CA ILE A 125 11.18 3.16 -1.65
C ILE A 125 9.81 3.53 -1.10
N LYS A 126 9.53 4.83 -0.94
CA LYS A 126 8.18 5.27 -0.57
C LYS A 126 7.22 5.00 -1.73
N VAL A 127 6.08 4.41 -1.41
CA VAL A 127 5.06 4.01 -2.37
C VAL A 127 3.68 4.45 -1.91
N LYS A 128 2.72 4.51 -2.83
CA LYS A 128 1.30 4.59 -2.55
C LYS A 128 0.65 3.30 -3.00
N TYR A 129 -0.30 2.81 -2.20
CA TYR A 129 -1.16 1.74 -2.67
C TYR A 129 -2.16 2.32 -3.67
N SER A 130 -2.34 1.62 -4.78
CA SER A 130 -3.27 1.98 -5.83
C SER A 130 -4.04 0.76 -6.27
N THR A 131 -5.31 0.98 -6.54
CA THR A 131 -6.18 0.06 -7.25
C THR A 131 -6.54 0.75 -8.55
N SER A 132 -6.43 0.08 -9.70
CA SER A 132 -7.09 0.58 -10.90
C SER A 132 -8.59 0.39 -10.75
N LEU A 133 -9.23 1.36 -10.09
CA LEU A 133 -10.63 1.68 -10.32
C LEU A 133 -10.65 2.43 -11.65
N SER A 134 -10.68 1.72 -12.79
CA SER A 134 -11.11 2.41 -14.01
C SER A 134 -12.59 2.73 -13.81
N GLU A 135 -12.90 4.00 -13.61
CA GLU A 135 -14.23 4.55 -13.96
C GLU A 135 -14.55 4.24 -15.43
#